data_AF-A0A9X5XGA7-F1
#
_entry.id   AF-A0A9X5XGA7-F1
#
_cell.length_a   1.000
_cell.length_b   1.000
_cell.length_c   1.000
_cell.angle_alpha   90.00
_cell.angle_beta   90.00
_cell.angle_gamma   90.00
#
_symmetry.space_group_name_H-M   'P 1'
#
loop_
_entity.id
_entity.type
_entity.pdbx_description
1 polymer ?
#
loop_
_entity_poly.entity_id
_entity_poly.type
_entity_poly.pdbx_seq_one_letter_code
_entity_poly.pdbx_strand_id
1 'polypeptide(L)'
;TRQLYVDGVRAQRARGAVPVTLTQTATGYTASSDTLAHWKHPSDAEFVYTSGESLWNVERNGLGQWTEPRCRIAAAEAATITMVQPCWDNSNKRVEFPDIPGRTVSMVGPGHLTNGGRATYVENAYELLDQPGEWYLDRTAHRVYYLPRKGENLTRADVEAAQAEKLIDGRGTAAAPVHDLAFRGLQFSYATWLTPSGPEGFSEIQAGYTITGEKGWATQGLCQYVEGGTCPFASWTKMPGNVSFAYGQRIAFSDDVFAHLGASGLDLGTGSKDSTVGASVFTDISGNGLEIGSVDGQTPASGVQVTDNHLYGLPREYHGGVAILNGWTQNTTIAHNQIDHVGYSAVSLGWGGWPDKIGDPATPNPSHDNTVRDNLIFDYMQMLDDGGGIYTQGLTGTSLADGEKVTGNVIHDQWGLGKNVYTDNGCTYETVEGNVLYNASYANVASRHTDYRDTLGNNDPTLVKDNWWEEGTADGDNKGLVTTGNKIMAAPSDVPPEILGNAGLEPAHRALLNRRVGAVSTPEAPSRVGTSTAGVDALYVTFNASFVDGGSPVTGY
;
A
#
# COMPACT_ATOMS: atom_id res chain seq x y z
N THR A 1 6.22 17.99 11.82
CA THR A 1 5.49 17.53 10.64
C THR A 1 6.41 16.73 9.75
N ARG A 2 5.87 15.84 8.91
CA ARG A 2 6.57 15.17 7.82
C ARG A 2 6.16 15.69 6.43
N GLN A 3 5.20 16.62 6.38
CA GLN A 3 4.66 17.17 5.14
C GLN A 3 4.67 18.69 5.19
N LEU A 4 5.00 19.31 4.06
CA LEU A 4 4.89 20.74 3.81
C LEU A 4 4.14 20.92 2.49
N TYR A 5 3.28 21.92 2.42
CA TYR A 5 2.55 22.29 1.22
C TYR A 5 2.82 23.76 0.91
N VAL A 6 2.91 24.10 -0.37
CA VAL A 6 3.13 25.47 -0.85
C VAL A 6 2.14 25.73 -1.97
N ASP A 7 1.28 26.73 -1.80
CA ASP A 7 0.18 27.07 -2.70
C ASP A 7 -0.71 25.85 -3.03
N GLY A 8 -0.97 25.01 -2.02
CA GLY A 8 -1.79 23.79 -2.16
C GLY A 8 -1.08 22.61 -2.84
N VAL A 9 0.24 22.67 -3.01
CA VAL A 9 1.06 21.61 -3.63
C VAL A 9 2.00 20.98 -2.60
N ARG A 10 2.02 19.64 -2.49
CA ARG A 10 2.95 18.93 -1.61
C ARG A 10 4.40 19.23 -1.99
N ALA A 11 5.20 19.71 -1.05
CA ALA A 11 6.64 19.86 -1.20
C ALA A 11 7.36 18.54 -0.89
N GLN A 12 8.43 18.25 -1.64
CA GLN A 12 9.23 17.03 -1.48
C GLN A 12 10.12 17.17 -0.24
N ARG A 13 10.04 16.24 0.71
CA ARG A 13 11.02 16.21 1.80
C ARG A 13 12.39 15.91 1.18
N ALA A 14 13.39 16.75 1.46
CA ALA A 14 14.69 16.70 0.79
C ALA A 14 15.28 15.29 0.82
N ARG A 15 15.63 14.75 -0.35
CA ARG A 15 16.11 13.37 -0.49
C ARG A 15 17.14 13.23 -1.61
N GLY A 16 18.00 12.23 -1.50
CA GLY A 16 19.00 11.96 -2.54
C GLY A 16 19.69 10.63 -2.37
N ALA A 17 20.61 10.34 -3.29
CA ALA A 17 21.45 9.16 -3.21
C ALA A 17 22.29 9.17 -1.93
N VAL A 18 22.52 7.99 -1.35
CA VAL A 18 23.46 7.86 -0.23
C VAL A 18 24.87 8.23 -0.71
N PRO A 19 25.54 9.23 -0.12
CA PRO A 19 26.80 9.77 -0.65
C PRO A 19 28.03 8.89 -0.35
N VAL A 20 27.81 7.72 0.26
CA VAL A 20 28.85 6.78 0.71
C VAL A 20 28.39 5.36 0.43
N THR A 21 29.35 4.45 0.25
CA THR A 21 29.03 3.01 0.27
C THR A 21 28.82 2.58 1.71
N LEU A 22 27.79 1.76 1.94
CA LEU A 22 27.42 1.25 3.25
C LEU A 22 27.69 -0.26 3.33
N THR A 23 28.35 -0.69 4.39
CA THR A 23 28.47 -2.10 4.77
C THR A 23 27.67 -2.33 6.04
N GLN A 24 26.64 -3.17 5.98
CA GLN A 24 25.75 -3.42 7.11
C GLN A 24 26.50 -4.02 8.31
N THR A 25 26.13 -3.58 9.51
CA THR A 25 26.60 -4.09 10.81
C THR A 25 25.40 -4.49 11.67
N ALA A 26 25.65 -5.07 12.84
CA ALA A 26 24.59 -5.49 13.76
C ALA A 26 23.67 -4.33 14.22
N THR A 27 24.18 -3.10 14.26
CA THR A 27 23.46 -1.92 14.79
C THR A 27 23.30 -0.80 13.76
N GLY A 28 23.66 -1.03 12.50
CA GLY A 28 23.60 -0.03 11.44
C GLY A 28 24.59 -0.33 10.33
N TYR A 29 25.56 0.57 10.12
CA TYR A 29 26.49 0.49 9.00
C TYR A 29 27.91 0.98 9.34
N THR A 30 28.88 0.47 8.58
CA THR A 30 30.18 1.12 8.36
C THR A 30 30.13 1.77 6.98
N ALA A 31 30.33 3.08 6.91
CA ALA A 31 30.43 3.84 5.68
C ALA A 31 31.85 3.82 5.11
N SER A 32 31.97 4.07 3.80
CA SER A 32 33.28 4.20 3.14
C SER A 32 34.05 5.48 3.49
N SER A 33 33.39 6.47 4.11
CA SER A 33 33.98 7.72 4.61
C SER A 33 33.15 8.30 5.75
N ASP A 34 33.63 9.38 6.37
CA ASP A 34 32.94 10.11 7.45
C ASP A 34 31.98 11.20 6.95
N THR A 35 31.64 11.22 5.65
CA THR A 35 30.81 12.27 5.02
C THR A 35 29.52 12.55 5.80
N LEU A 36 28.79 11.49 6.22
CA LEU A 36 27.53 11.64 6.97
C LEU A 36 27.73 12.17 8.39
N ALA A 37 28.89 11.95 9.02
CA ALA A 37 29.19 12.49 10.34
C ALA A 37 29.40 14.03 10.33
N HIS A 38 29.66 14.61 9.16
CA HIS A 38 29.81 16.05 8.96
C HIS A 38 28.51 16.75 8.56
N TRP A 39 27.40 16.02 8.41
CA TRP A 39 26.10 16.62 8.21
C TRP A 39 25.70 17.44 9.44
N LYS A 40 24.89 18.47 9.23
CA LYS A 40 24.48 19.40 10.27
C LYS A 40 23.70 18.70 11.38
N HIS A 41 22.79 17.81 10.99
CA HIS A 41 21.94 17.02 11.89
C HIS A 41 21.79 15.59 11.34
N PRO A 42 22.83 14.73 11.41
CA PRO A 42 22.78 13.40 10.80
C PRO A 42 21.67 12.54 11.38
N SER A 43 21.30 12.74 12.65
CA SER A 43 20.24 11.99 13.30
C SER A 43 18.83 12.39 12.83
N ASP A 44 18.66 13.50 12.11
CA ASP A 44 17.39 13.82 11.46
C ASP A 44 17.16 12.92 10.24
N ALA A 45 18.22 12.43 9.60
CA ALA A 45 18.13 11.69 8.35
C ALA A 45 17.54 10.29 8.53
N GLU A 46 16.86 9.83 7.48
CA GLU A 46 16.23 8.51 7.37
C GLU A 46 16.83 7.78 6.18
N PHE A 47 17.22 6.52 6.36
CA PHE A 47 17.48 5.61 5.24
C PHE A 47 16.20 4.91 4.84
N VAL A 48 15.93 4.91 3.55
CA VAL A 48 14.75 4.30 2.94
C VAL A 48 15.15 3.12 2.07
N TYR A 49 14.38 2.05 2.15
CA TYR A 49 14.67 0.75 1.56
C TYR A 49 13.55 0.35 0.60
N THR A 50 13.53 0.97 -0.58
CA THR A 50 12.52 0.67 -1.59
C THR A 50 12.78 -0.69 -2.19
N SER A 51 11.76 -1.54 -2.18
CA SER A 51 11.79 -2.79 -2.92
C SER A 51 11.29 -2.63 -4.35
N GLY A 52 11.69 -3.57 -5.19
CA GLY A 52 11.15 -3.76 -6.53
C GLY A 52 11.79 -5.01 -7.13
N GLU A 53 11.22 -5.55 -8.18
CA GLU A 53 11.73 -6.70 -8.91
C GLU A 53 13.12 -6.47 -9.48
N SER A 54 13.91 -7.56 -9.53
CA SER A 54 15.30 -7.57 -10.03
C SER A 54 15.43 -7.28 -11.53
N LEU A 55 14.32 -7.01 -12.22
CA LEU A 55 14.32 -6.79 -13.66
C LEU A 55 14.99 -5.44 -14.00
N TRP A 56 15.72 -5.41 -15.11
CA TRP A 56 16.37 -4.20 -15.64
C TRP A 56 17.32 -3.49 -14.66
N ASN A 57 17.90 -4.22 -13.71
CA ASN A 57 18.79 -3.74 -12.64
C ASN A 57 18.11 -2.91 -11.53
N VAL A 58 16.79 -3.00 -11.37
CA VAL A 58 16.11 -2.45 -10.18
C VAL A 58 16.32 -3.41 -9.00
N GLU A 59 16.80 -2.92 -7.86
CA GLU A 59 17.18 -3.77 -6.72
C GLU A 59 16.05 -3.94 -5.69
N ARG A 60 15.96 -5.13 -5.08
CA ARG A 60 15.13 -5.41 -3.90
C ARG A 60 15.88 -4.99 -2.63
N ASN A 61 15.54 -3.86 -2.01
CA ASN A 61 16.24 -3.42 -0.81
C ASN A 61 15.41 -3.48 0.49
N GLY A 62 14.08 -3.61 0.39
CA GLY A 62 13.18 -3.67 1.55
C GLY A 62 12.97 -5.08 2.12
N LEU A 63 11.78 -5.32 2.67
CA LEU A 63 11.39 -6.54 3.40
C LEU A 63 10.37 -7.36 2.62
N GLY A 64 10.61 -7.50 1.33
CA GLY A 64 9.64 -8.02 0.36
C GLY A 64 9.32 -6.96 -0.69
N GLN A 65 8.87 -7.41 -1.86
CA GLN A 65 8.75 -6.59 -3.07
C GLN A 65 7.70 -5.49 -2.98
N TRP A 66 6.80 -5.65 -2.02
CA TRP A 66 5.64 -4.83 -1.72
C TRP A 66 5.87 -3.85 -0.55
N THR A 67 7.12 -3.69 -0.09
CA THR A 67 7.43 -2.85 1.07
C THR A 67 8.42 -1.73 0.78
N GLU A 68 8.31 -0.64 1.54
CA GLU A 68 9.32 0.42 1.60
C GLU A 68 9.63 0.82 3.05
N PRO A 69 10.41 0.01 3.79
CA PRO A 69 10.81 0.34 5.14
C PRO A 69 11.65 1.62 5.19
N ARG A 70 11.60 2.32 6.33
CA ARG A 70 12.52 3.44 6.62
C ARG A 70 12.87 3.52 8.10
N CYS A 71 14.14 3.77 8.37
CA CYS A 71 14.67 3.93 9.72
C CYS A 71 15.58 5.15 9.82
N ARG A 72 15.49 5.86 10.94
CA ARG A 72 16.35 7.01 11.25
C ARG A 72 17.77 6.59 11.59
N ILE A 73 18.72 7.47 11.28
CA ILE A 73 20.07 7.43 11.86
C ILE A 73 19.97 7.89 13.31
N ALA A 74 20.58 7.12 14.23
CA ALA A 74 20.71 7.50 15.63
C ALA A 74 21.93 8.39 15.84
N ALA A 75 23.06 7.98 15.27
CA ALA A 75 24.34 8.70 15.32
C ALA A 75 25.19 8.35 14.09
N ALA A 76 26.01 9.31 13.65
CA ALA A 76 27.07 9.11 12.67
C ALA A 76 28.37 9.69 13.26
N GLU A 77 29.35 8.82 13.52
CA GLU A 77 30.63 9.17 14.16
C GLU A 77 31.78 8.57 13.34
N ALA A 78 32.61 9.44 12.77
CA ALA A 78 33.56 9.04 11.73
C ALA A 78 32.82 8.21 10.65
N ALA A 79 33.31 7.01 10.33
CA ALA A 79 32.68 6.11 9.37
C ALA A 79 31.59 5.21 9.98
N THR A 80 31.30 5.28 11.28
CA THR A 80 30.31 4.42 11.92
C THR A 80 28.94 5.08 11.96
N ILE A 81 27.91 4.37 11.50
CA ILE A 81 26.51 4.81 11.51
C ILE A 81 25.72 3.83 12.37
N THR A 82 25.11 4.36 13.43
CA THR A 82 24.19 3.60 14.28
C THR A 82 22.76 3.95 13.89
N MET A 83 21.93 2.96 13.66
CA MET A 83 20.52 3.12 13.31
C MET A 83 19.64 3.14 14.57
N VAL A 84 18.52 3.86 14.52
CA VAL A 84 17.60 3.98 15.65
C VAL A 84 16.89 2.65 15.91
N GLN A 85 16.75 2.33 17.20
CA GLN A 85 15.98 1.19 17.69
C GLN A 85 14.61 1.65 18.22
N PRO A 86 13.55 0.82 18.10
CA PRO A 86 13.57 -0.56 17.61
C PRO A 86 13.45 -0.73 16.09
N CYS A 87 13.33 0.34 15.29
CA CYS A 87 13.16 0.23 13.84
C CYS A 87 14.18 -0.71 13.20
N TRP A 88 15.46 -0.52 13.48
CA TRP A 88 16.53 -1.33 12.90
C TRP A 88 16.39 -2.82 13.20
N ASP A 89 16.18 -3.20 14.46
CA ASP A 89 15.99 -4.60 14.85
C ASP A 89 14.68 -5.17 14.28
N ASN A 90 13.59 -4.39 14.29
CA ASN A 90 12.32 -4.76 13.68
C ASN A 90 12.42 -4.98 12.16
N SER A 91 13.43 -4.44 11.50
CA SER A 91 13.72 -4.66 10.08
C SER A 91 14.84 -5.67 9.81
N ASN A 92 15.65 -6.06 10.79
CA ASN A 92 16.84 -6.90 10.54
C ASN A 92 16.97 -8.16 11.39
N LYS A 93 16.11 -8.35 12.39
CA LYS A 93 16.17 -9.48 13.31
C LYS A 93 14.89 -10.31 13.34
N ARG A 94 14.00 -10.17 12.35
CA ARG A 94 12.72 -10.90 12.35
C ARG A 94 13.01 -12.40 12.43
N VAL A 95 12.39 -13.08 13.41
CA VAL A 95 12.68 -14.48 13.69
C VAL A 95 12.35 -15.35 12.49
N GLU A 96 13.27 -16.23 12.12
CA GLU A 96 13.09 -17.21 11.04
C GLU A 96 12.83 -18.61 11.59
N PHE A 97 12.18 -19.44 10.79
CA PHE A 97 12.02 -20.86 11.09
C PHE A 97 13.39 -21.55 11.13
N PRO A 98 13.68 -22.36 12.17
CA PRO A 98 14.96 -23.08 12.26
C PRO A 98 15.20 -24.06 11.10
N ASP A 99 14.13 -24.61 10.54
CA ASP A 99 14.10 -25.66 9.54
C ASP A 99 13.65 -25.18 8.15
N ILE A 100 13.28 -23.91 7.99
CA ILE A 100 12.90 -23.29 6.71
C ILE A 100 13.73 -22.01 6.50
N PRO A 101 15.00 -22.12 6.06
CA PRO A 101 15.91 -20.99 5.94
C PRO A 101 15.36 -19.84 5.10
N GLY A 102 15.50 -18.59 5.58
CA GLY A 102 15.04 -17.39 4.86
C GLY A 102 13.53 -17.13 4.94
N ARG A 103 12.79 -17.90 5.75
CA ARG A 103 11.36 -17.67 6.02
C ARG A 103 11.16 -17.19 7.44
N THR A 104 10.52 -16.03 7.59
CA THR A 104 10.09 -15.53 8.89
C THR A 104 8.96 -16.36 9.49
N VAL A 105 8.92 -16.46 10.81
CA VAL A 105 7.80 -17.07 11.58
C VAL A 105 6.51 -16.28 11.46
N SER A 106 6.61 -15.01 11.07
CA SER A 106 5.49 -14.16 10.68
C SER A 106 4.99 -14.46 9.27
N MET A 107 5.75 -15.24 8.49
CA MET A 107 5.45 -15.75 7.14
C MET A 107 5.32 -14.67 6.05
N VAL A 108 5.67 -13.43 6.40
CA VAL A 108 5.63 -12.26 5.52
C VAL A 108 7.01 -11.64 5.46
N GLY A 109 7.54 -11.58 4.23
CA GLY A 109 8.86 -11.04 3.96
C GLY A 109 10.03 -11.87 4.49
N PRO A 110 11.27 -11.40 4.27
CA PRO A 110 12.49 -11.99 4.79
C PRO A 110 12.79 -11.57 6.24
N GLY A 111 13.74 -12.26 6.89
CA GLY A 111 14.19 -11.98 8.26
C GLY A 111 14.90 -10.63 8.43
N HIS A 112 15.43 -10.10 7.34
CA HIS A 112 16.26 -8.90 7.30
C HIS A 112 16.15 -8.18 5.96
N LEU A 113 16.57 -6.91 5.92
CA LEU A 113 16.61 -6.10 4.70
C LEU A 113 17.44 -6.82 3.62
N THR A 114 16.90 -6.93 2.41
CA THR A 114 17.55 -7.66 1.32
C THR A 114 18.75 -6.89 0.75
N ASN A 115 19.53 -7.54 -0.13
CA ASN A 115 20.71 -6.96 -0.78
C ASN A 115 21.74 -6.35 0.18
N GLY A 116 21.99 -7.03 1.30
CA GLY A 116 22.93 -6.58 2.33
C GLY A 116 22.49 -5.30 3.04
N GLY A 117 21.18 -5.05 3.10
CA GLY A 117 20.60 -3.88 3.74
C GLY A 117 20.99 -2.57 3.06
N ARG A 118 21.22 -2.56 1.74
CA ARG A 118 21.58 -1.35 1.02
C ARG A 118 20.43 -0.34 1.04
N ALA A 119 20.64 0.82 1.65
CA ALA A 119 19.68 1.92 1.57
C ALA A 119 19.54 2.40 0.12
N THR A 120 18.30 2.51 -0.36
CA THR A 120 17.98 2.97 -1.72
C THR A 120 18.25 4.46 -1.86
N TYR A 121 17.82 5.23 -0.86
CA TYR A 121 18.10 6.66 -0.76
C TYR A 121 18.13 7.09 0.71
N VAL A 122 18.57 8.31 0.94
CA VAL A 122 18.51 9.00 2.23
C VAL A 122 17.62 10.23 2.09
N GLU A 123 16.83 10.52 3.12
CA GLU A 123 15.96 11.69 3.17
C GLU A 123 16.12 12.47 4.48
N ASN A 124 15.56 13.69 4.51
CA ASN A 124 15.47 14.58 5.68
C ASN A 124 16.81 15.11 6.22
N ALA A 125 17.69 15.54 5.32
CA ALA A 125 18.90 16.26 5.69
C ALA A 125 18.99 17.60 4.94
N TYR A 126 19.59 18.60 5.58
CA TYR A 126 19.80 19.91 4.96
C TYR A 126 20.71 19.82 3.73
N GLU A 127 21.69 18.92 3.79
CA GLU A 127 22.68 18.67 2.74
C GLU A 127 22.08 18.08 1.46
N LEU A 128 20.84 17.56 1.54
CA LEU A 128 20.10 17.00 0.40
C LEU A 128 19.15 18.03 -0.24
N LEU A 129 19.07 19.24 0.30
CA LEU A 129 18.18 20.28 -0.19
C LEU A 129 18.78 20.93 -1.46
N ASP A 130 18.55 20.33 -2.62
CA ASP A 130 19.24 20.69 -3.86
C ASP A 130 18.33 20.86 -5.10
N GLN A 131 17.09 20.40 -5.07
CA GLN A 131 16.11 20.60 -6.13
C GLN A 131 14.98 21.59 -5.77
N PRO A 132 14.45 22.35 -6.75
CA PRO A 132 13.23 23.12 -6.56
C PRO A 132 12.05 22.23 -6.12
N GLY A 133 11.29 22.70 -5.13
CA GLY A 133 10.21 21.96 -4.49
C GLY A 133 10.63 21.16 -3.27
N GLU A 134 11.92 21.05 -2.97
CA GLU A 134 12.40 20.36 -1.77
C GLU A 134 12.36 21.24 -0.53
N TRP A 135 12.17 20.61 0.64
CA TRP A 135 12.21 21.27 1.94
C TRP A 135 12.91 20.44 3.02
N TYR A 136 13.37 21.13 4.07
CA TYR A 136 13.93 20.54 5.29
C TYR A 136 13.52 21.38 6.51
N LEU A 137 13.12 20.71 7.59
CA LEU A 137 12.82 21.35 8.89
C LEU A 137 13.98 21.12 9.86
N ASP A 138 14.75 22.18 10.12
CA ASP A 138 15.71 22.21 11.22
C ASP A 138 14.94 22.42 12.53
N ARG A 139 14.71 21.31 13.24
CA ARG A 139 13.94 21.31 14.50
C ARG A 139 14.66 22.05 15.62
N THR A 140 15.99 22.02 15.61
CA THR A 140 16.84 22.67 16.62
C THR A 140 16.82 24.18 16.44
N ALA A 141 16.88 24.65 15.18
CA ALA A 141 16.82 26.07 14.85
C ALA A 141 15.39 26.61 14.69
N HIS A 142 14.37 25.76 14.82
CA HIS A 142 12.97 26.08 14.53
C HIS A 142 12.78 26.76 13.17
N ARG A 143 13.43 26.22 12.13
CA ARG A 143 13.46 26.84 10.80
C ARG A 143 13.13 25.84 9.70
N VAL A 144 12.16 26.20 8.85
CA VAL A 144 11.90 25.51 7.58
C VAL A 144 12.76 26.15 6.50
N TYR A 145 13.48 25.31 5.76
CA TYR A 145 14.18 25.65 4.53
C TYR A 145 13.40 25.07 3.36
N TYR A 146 13.21 25.86 2.32
CA TYR A 146 12.47 25.46 1.12
C TYR A 146 13.16 26.06 -0.11
N LEU A 147 13.35 25.25 -1.15
CA LEU A 147 13.78 25.71 -2.47
C LEU A 147 12.53 25.96 -3.32
N PRO A 148 12.11 27.21 -3.56
CA PRO A 148 10.90 27.46 -4.33
C PRO A 148 10.98 26.93 -5.76
N ARG A 149 9.87 26.38 -6.23
CA ARG A 149 9.68 26.01 -7.63
C ARG A 149 9.62 27.25 -8.51
N LYS A 150 9.78 27.03 -9.81
CA LYS A 150 9.65 28.10 -10.80
C LYS A 150 8.26 28.72 -10.72
N GLY A 151 8.20 30.02 -10.40
CA GLY A 151 6.96 30.80 -10.35
C GLY A 151 6.40 31.03 -8.94
N GLU A 152 6.86 30.26 -7.95
CA GLU A 152 6.47 30.48 -6.55
C GLU A 152 7.15 31.73 -6.00
N ASN A 153 6.38 32.55 -5.26
CA ASN A 153 6.89 33.74 -4.60
C ASN A 153 6.66 33.63 -3.10
N LEU A 154 7.72 33.31 -2.35
CA LEU A 154 7.66 33.07 -0.91
C LEU A 154 7.21 34.28 -0.07
N THR A 155 7.16 35.49 -0.63
CA THR A 155 6.59 36.65 0.07
C THR A 155 5.06 36.66 0.07
N ARG A 156 4.43 35.80 -0.74
CA ARG A 156 2.97 35.71 -0.94
C ARG A 156 2.43 34.28 -0.93
N ALA A 157 3.30 33.27 -0.90
CA ALA A 157 2.90 31.88 -0.93
C ALA A 157 2.06 31.51 0.31
N ASP A 158 1.05 30.67 0.10
CA ASP A 158 0.37 29.97 1.19
C ASP A 158 1.18 28.74 1.55
N VAL A 159 1.51 28.54 2.84
CA VAL A 159 2.43 27.48 3.26
C VAL A 159 1.87 26.75 4.47
N GLU A 160 1.49 25.49 4.27
CA GLU A 160 0.91 24.64 5.29
C GLU A 160 1.91 23.58 5.78
N ALA A 161 2.07 23.50 7.10
CA ALA A 161 2.82 22.44 7.77
C ALA A 161 1.88 21.71 8.74
N ALA A 162 1.54 20.46 8.45
CA ALA A 162 0.53 19.74 9.22
C ALA A 162 1.00 19.44 10.66
N GLN A 163 0.19 19.79 11.67
CA GLN A 163 0.49 19.51 13.08
C GLN A 163 -0.37 18.39 13.67
N ALA A 164 -1.67 18.37 13.34
CA ALA A 164 -2.60 17.37 13.87
C ALA A 164 -2.42 16.01 13.19
N GLU A 165 -2.49 14.92 13.94
CA GLU A 165 -2.52 13.56 13.36
C GLU A 165 -3.95 13.05 13.09
N LYS A 166 -4.95 13.66 13.73
CA LYS A 166 -6.36 13.32 13.55
C LYS A 166 -7.15 14.61 13.35
N LEU A 167 -7.85 14.73 12.22
CA LEU A 167 -8.81 15.80 11.96
C LEU A 167 -10.16 15.48 12.61
N ILE A 168 -10.56 14.20 12.53
CA ILE A 168 -11.74 13.65 13.17
C ILE A 168 -11.37 12.30 13.80
N ASP A 169 -11.79 12.09 15.04
CA ASP A 169 -11.56 10.87 15.79
C ASP A 169 -12.83 10.45 16.54
N GLY A 170 -13.64 9.62 15.90
CA GLY A 170 -14.83 9.01 16.47
C GLY A 170 -14.49 7.77 17.28
N ARG A 171 -14.59 7.87 18.62
CA ARG A 171 -14.25 6.78 19.54
C ARG A 171 -15.49 6.18 20.20
N GLY A 172 -16.08 5.19 19.55
CA GLY A 172 -17.14 4.37 20.12
C GLY A 172 -16.61 3.15 20.86
N THR A 173 -17.53 2.38 21.41
CA THR A 173 -17.29 1.01 21.93
C THR A 173 -18.43 0.10 21.48
N ALA A 174 -18.26 -1.22 21.61
CA ALA A 174 -19.32 -2.18 21.30
C ALA A 174 -20.64 -1.90 22.06
N ALA A 175 -20.55 -1.40 23.30
CA ALA A 175 -21.72 -1.09 24.13
C ALA A 175 -22.29 0.32 23.91
N ALA A 176 -21.48 1.23 23.37
CA ALA A 176 -21.85 2.62 23.13
C ALA A 176 -21.16 3.10 21.84
N PRO A 177 -21.69 2.74 20.66
CA PRO A 177 -21.13 3.15 19.38
C PRO A 177 -21.30 4.66 19.15
N VAL A 178 -20.41 5.25 18.35
CA VAL A 178 -20.65 6.58 17.76
C VAL A 178 -21.56 6.36 16.57
N HIS A 179 -22.69 7.07 16.46
CA HIS A 179 -23.65 6.76 15.41
C HIS A 179 -24.39 7.96 14.84
N ASP A 180 -24.97 7.77 13.65
CA ASP A 180 -25.82 8.72 12.93
C ASP A 180 -25.14 10.06 12.60
N LEU A 181 -23.92 10.00 12.06
CA LEU A 181 -23.16 11.16 11.62
C LEU A 181 -23.04 11.17 10.10
N ALA A 182 -23.21 12.35 9.49
CA ALA A 182 -23.03 12.54 8.06
C ALA A 182 -22.11 13.72 7.78
N PHE A 183 -21.09 13.48 6.96
CA PHE A 183 -20.18 14.47 6.39
C PHE A 183 -20.51 14.61 4.90
N ARG A 184 -20.62 15.84 4.43
CA ARG A 184 -21.07 16.11 3.05
C ARG A 184 -20.39 17.34 2.47
N GLY A 185 -19.77 17.21 1.31
CA GLY A 185 -19.17 18.34 0.59
C GLY A 185 -17.96 18.95 1.30
N LEU A 186 -17.31 18.22 2.21
CA LEU A 186 -16.17 18.69 3.00
C LEU A 186 -14.84 18.28 2.37
N GLN A 187 -13.81 19.10 2.60
CA GLN A 187 -12.44 18.72 2.32
C GLN A 187 -11.67 18.54 3.63
N PHE A 188 -11.11 17.36 3.85
CA PHE A 188 -10.25 17.01 4.96
C PHE A 188 -8.79 17.11 4.52
N SER A 189 -8.06 18.09 5.04
CA SER A 189 -6.67 18.35 4.64
C SER A 189 -5.74 18.72 5.78
N TYR A 190 -4.45 18.50 5.52
CA TYR A 190 -3.32 18.93 6.35
C TYR A 190 -3.24 18.27 7.73
N ALA A 191 -3.18 16.94 7.72
CA ALA A 191 -2.81 16.14 8.89
C ALA A 191 -1.48 15.41 8.66
N THR A 192 -0.73 15.14 9.73
CA THR A 192 0.58 14.49 9.72
C THR A 192 0.50 13.08 10.31
N TRP A 193 1.58 12.31 10.21
CA TRP A 193 1.85 11.16 11.07
C TRP A 193 3.32 11.17 11.48
N LEU A 194 3.62 11.07 12.77
CA LEU A 194 4.98 11.26 13.28
C LEU A 194 5.64 9.97 13.76
N THR A 195 4.92 8.85 13.86
CA THR A 195 5.52 7.55 14.25
C THR A 195 6.76 7.20 13.41
N PRO A 196 6.77 7.38 12.07
CA PRO A 196 7.96 7.06 11.27
C PRO A 196 9.17 7.94 11.55
N SER A 197 8.98 9.14 12.12
CA SER A 197 10.07 10.00 12.59
C SER A 197 10.49 9.69 14.04
N GLY A 198 9.78 8.81 14.74
CA GLY A 198 10.11 8.33 16.08
C GLY A 198 11.01 7.09 16.06
N PRO A 199 11.29 6.50 17.25
CA PRO A 199 12.13 5.31 17.38
C PRO A 199 11.58 4.07 16.67
N GLU A 200 10.26 3.94 16.60
CA GLU A 200 9.57 2.84 15.90
C GLU A 200 9.92 2.82 14.41
N GLY A 201 10.14 4.00 13.80
CA GLY A 201 10.33 4.14 12.37
C GLY A 201 9.15 3.53 11.59
N PHE A 202 9.45 2.89 10.47
CA PHE A 202 8.45 2.21 9.64
C PHE A 202 9.01 0.88 9.13
N SER A 203 8.98 -0.15 9.99
CA SER A 203 9.32 -1.53 9.59
C SER A 203 8.07 -2.20 9.02
N GLU A 204 7.80 -1.92 7.74
CA GLU A 204 6.59 -2.38 7.05
C GLU A 204 6.53 -3.90 6.90
N ILE A 205 5.30 -4.43 7.00
CA ILE A 205 4.95 -5.80 6.71
C ILE A 205 4.17 -5.90 5.40
N GLN A 206 3.04 -5.20 5.28
CA GLN A 206 2.20 -5.15 4.08
C GLN A 206 1.10 -4.09 4.29
N ALA A 207 0.69 -3.38 3.23
CA ALA A 207 -0.44 -2.44 3.25
C ALA A 207 -0.39 -1.40 4.38
N GLY A 208 0.80 -0.89 4.72
CA GLY A 208 0.99 0.08 5.80
C GLY A 208 1.00 -0.49 7.22
N TYR A 209 0.84 -1.80 7.43
CA TYR A 209 1.06 -2.44 8.74
C TYR A 209 2.54 -2.54 9.05
N THR A 210 2.90 -2.34 10.32
CA THR A 210 4.29 -2.30 10.78
C THR A 210 4.54 -3.21 11.98
N ILE A 211 5.78 -3.68 12.10
CA ILE A 211 6.30 -4.25 13.36
C ILE A 211 6.74 -3.11 14.27
N THR A 212 6.18 -3.05 15.47
CA THR A 212 6.51 -2.05 16.50
C THR A 212 6.89 -2.69 17.83
N GLY A 213 7.50 -1.90 18.71
CA GLY A 213 7.91 -2.28 20.06
C GLY A 213 9.35 -2.78 20.11
N GLU A 214 9.97 -2.67 21.30
CA GLU A 214 11.40 -2.95 21.54
C GLU A 214 11.86 -4.35 21.09
N LYS A 215 10.96 -5.33 21.18
CA LYS A 215 11.18 -6.73 20.78
C LYS A 215 10.17 -7.22 19.75
N GLY A 216 9.57 -6.31 18.97
CA GLY A 216 8.58 -6.67 17.96
C GLY A 216 9.08 -7.76 17.02
N TRP A 217 10.33 -7.65 16.54
CA TRP A 217 10.97 -8.68 15.71
C TRP A 217 10.93 -10.11 16.30
N ALA A 218 10.90 -10.24 17.63
CA ALA A 218 10.93 -11.52 18.34
C ALA A 218 9.53 -12.07 18.66
N THR A 219 8.52 -11.20 18.72
CA THR A 219 7.17 -11.55 19.18
C THR A 219 6.11 -11.44 18.08
N GLN A 220 6.44 -10.85 16.93
CA GLN A 220 5.52 -10.77 15.80
C GLN A 220 5.56 -12.08 15.01
N GLY A 221 4.57 -12.92 15.26
CA GLY A 221 4.42 -14.25 14.67
C GLY A 221 3.29 -15.00 15.36
N LEU A 222 3.00 -16.20 14.87
CA LEU A 222 2.01 -17.06 15.49
C LEU A 222 2.52 -17.59 16.85
N CYS A 223 1.61 -17.65 17.82
CA CYS A 223 1.91 -18.05 19.20
C CYS A 223 2.52 -19.47 19.33
N GLN A 224 2.31 -20.36 18.35
CA GLN A 224 2.92 -21.69 18.33
C GLN A 224 4.38 -21.71 17.86
N TYR A 225 4.87 -20.67 17.17
CA TYR A 225 6.23 -20.65 16.62
C TYR A 225 7.20 -19.80 17.42
N VAL A 226 6.70 -18.80 18.15
CA VAL A 226 7.53 -17.94 19.01
C VAL A 226 6.89 -17.71 20.38
N GLU A 227 7.73 -17.68 21.40
CA GLU A 227 7.32 -17.29 22.74
C GLU A 227 6.80 -15.83 22.73
N GLY A 228 5.58 -15.63 23.20
CA GLY A 228 4.93 -14.31 23.18
C GLY A 228 4.34 -13.92 21.81
N GLY A 229 4.28 -14.84 20.84
CA GLY A 229 3.53 -14.65 19.59
C GLY A 229 2.04 -14.40 19.81
N THR A 230 1.37 -13.85 18.81
CA THR A 230 -0.06 -13.51 18.85
C THR A 230 -0.88 -14.46 17.98
N CYS A 231 -2.08 -14.82 18.45
CA CYS A 231 -3.03 -15.66 17.72
C CYS A 231 -4.27 -14.83 17.31
N PRO A 232 -4.97 -15.17 16.21
CA PRO A 232 -4.66 -16.30 15.33
C PRO A 232 -3.63 -15.92 14.27
N PHE A 233 -3.20 -14.65 14.22
CA PHE A 233 -2.13 -14.15 13.37
C PHE A 233 -1.53 -12.88 14.00
N ALA A 234 -0.27 -12.57 13.72
CA ALA A 234 0.53 -11.56 14.43
C ALA A 234 -0.19 -10.21 14.67
N SER A 235 0.06 -9.57 15.82
CA SER A 235 -0.50 -8.26 16.18
C SER A 235 0.37 -7.12 15.65
N TRP A 236 0.32 -6.91 14.33
CA TRP A 236 0.98 -5.79 13.68
C TRP A 236 0.24 -4.47 13.90
N THR A 237 0.99 -3.38 13.90
CA THR A 237 0.44 -2.05 14.13
C THR A 237 -0.01 -1.45 12.81
N LYS A 238 -1.31 -1.17 12.74
CA LYS A 238 -1.96 -0.49 11.61
C LYS A 238 -1.51 0.98 11.53
N MET A 239 -1.37 1.50 10.31
CA MET A 239 -1.26 2.94 10.08
C MET A 239 -2.53 3.66 10.59
N PRO A 240 -2.43 4.82 11.26
CA PRO A 240 -3.63 5.54 11.68
C PRO A 240 -4.29 6.26 10.49
N GLY A 241 -5.63 6.27 10.42
CA GLY A 241 -6.37 7.18 9.54
C GLY A 241 -6.40 8.61 10.08
N ASN A 242 -6.17 9.63 9.25
CA ASN A 242 -6.28 11.03 9.67
C ASN A 242 -7.73 11.46 9.96
N VAL A 243 -8.71 10.79 9.36
CA VAL A 243 -10.11 10.75 9.81
C VAL A 243 -10.41 9.31 10.22
N SER A 244 -10.86 9.07 11.45
CA SER A 244 -11.07 7.70 11.93
C SER A 244 -12.30 7.52 12.80
N PHE A 245 -12.92 6.35 12.68
CA PHE A 245 -14.03 5.90 13.50
C PHE A 245 -13.79 4.47 13.99
N ALA A 246 -13.79 4.27 15.31
CA ALA A 246 -13.87 2.95 15.93
C ALA A 246 -15.27 2.77 16.51
N TYR A 247 -15.88 1.59 16.27
CA TYR A 247 -17.27 1.31 16.61
C TYR A 247 -18.22 2.42 16.13
N GLY A 248 -18.02 2.89 14.90
CA GLY A 248 -18.92 3.84 14.24
C GLY A 248 -20.10 3.11 13.60
N GLN A 249 -21.33 3.59 13.77
CA GLN A 249 -22.52 2.98 13.15
C GLN A 249 -23.31 4.02 12.35
N ARG A 250 -23.61 3.74 11.08
CA ARG A 250 -24.29 4.70 10.18
C ARG A 250 -23.52 6.02 10.11
N ILE A 251 -22.21 5.92 9.89
CA ILE A 251 -21.35 7.06 9.57
C ILE A 251 -21.33 7.19 8.05
N ALA A 252 -21.72 8.35 7.54
CA ALA A 252 -21.84 8.59 6.11
C ALA A 252 -20.88 9.70 5.65
N PHE A 253 -20.13 9.43 4.59
CA PHE A 253 -19.34 10.39 3.84
C PHE A 253 -19.88 10.47 2.41
N SER A 254 -20.08 11.68 1.89
CA SER A 254 -20.64 11.88 0.56
C SER A 254 -20.17 13.19 -0.08
N ASP A 255 -19.67 13.13 -1.32
CA ASP A 255 -19.16 14.32 -2.03
C ASP A 255 -17.99 15.02 -1.30
N ASP A 256 -17.25 14.25 -0.49
CA ASP A 256 -16.12 14.76 0.30
C ASP A 256 -14.78 14.62 -0.46
N VAL A 257 -13.74 15.29 0.03
CA VAL A 257 -12.36 15.19 -0.44
C VAL A 257 -11.45 14.87 0.72
N PHE A 258 -10.64 13.83 0.58
CA PHE A 258 -9.56 13.49 1.48
C PHE A 258 -8.25 13.75 0.75
N ALA A 259 -7.53 14.80 1.14
CA ALA A 259 -6.30 15.17 0.46
C ALA A 259 -5.31 15.94 1.32
N HIS A 260 -4.03 15.90 0.94
CA HIS A 260 -2.94 16.53 1.71
C HIS A 260 -2.81 15.90 3.11
N LEU A 261 -2.86 14.56 3.16
CA LEU A 261 -2.89 13.78 4.40
C LEU A 261 -1.59 12.98 4.56
N GLY A 262 -1.07 12.95 5.79
CA GLY A 262 0.24 12.41 6.15
C GLY A 262 0.22 10.97 6.65
N ALA A 263 -0.96 10.35 6.74
CA ALA A 263 -1.18 8.97 7.18
C ALA A 263 -2.13 8.25 6.18
N SER A 264 -2.97 7.33 6.67
CA SER A 264 -4.13 6.86 5.91
C SER A 264 -5.20 7.95 5.85
N GLY A 265 -6.02 8.01 4.80
CA GLY A 265 -7.03 9.05 4.63
C GLY A 265 -8.19 8.91 5.62
N LEU A 266 -9.01 7.90 5.38
CA LEU A 266 -10.17 7.53 6.20
C LEU A 266 -9.99 6.12 6.77
N ASP A 267 -10.27 5.93 8.05
CA ASP A 267 -10.29 4.63 8.72
C ASP A 267 -11.66 4.36 9.35
N LEU A 268 -12.44 3.46 8.74
CA LEU A 268 -13.63 2.85 9.34
C LEU A 268 -13.22 1.57 10.07
N GLY A 269 -12.57 1.78 11.21
CA GLY A 269 -11.86 0.74 11.95
C GLY A 269 -12.77 -0.24 12.69
N THR A 270 -12.17 -0.95 13.65
CA THR A 270 -12.79 -2.01 14.45
C THR A 270 -14.25 -1.77 14.80
N GLY A 271 -15.09 -2.78 14.54
CA GLY A 271 -16.49 -2.81 14.95
C GLY A 271 -17.38 -1.76 14.28
N SER A 272 -16.91 -1.06 13.24
CA SER A 272 -17.72 -0.12 12.48
C SER A 272 -18.79 -0.85 11.66
N LYS A 273 -20.00 -0.28 11.57
CA LYS A 273 -21.17 -0.94 10.97
C LYS A 273 -22.01 -0.02 10.10
N ASP A 274 -22.63 -0.59 9.08
CA ASP A 274 -23.70 0.05 8.29
C ASP A 274 -23.34 1.46 7.80
N SER A 275 -22.08 1.67 7.41
CA SER A 275 -21.51 2.98 7.11
C SER A 275 -21.23 3.13 5.62
N THR A 276 -21.30 4.35 5.10
CA THR A 276 -21.20 4.61 3.67
C THR A 276 -20.11 5.64 3.37
N VAL A 277 -19.34 5.38 2.31
CA VAL A 277 -18.37 6.31 1.75
C VAL A 277 -18.65 6.37 0.26
N GLY A 278 -19.23 7.47 -0.20
CA GLY A 278 -19.52 7.55 -1.62
C GLY A 278 -19.35 8.91 -2.26
N ALA A 279 -19.33 8.91 -3.59
CA ALA A 279 -19.18 10.11 -4.39
C ALA A 279 -17.97 10.99 -3.99
N SER A 280 -16.91 10.43 -3.41
CA SER A 280 -15.82 11.20 -2.80
C SER A 280 -14.50 11.05 -3.55
N VAL A 281 -13.56 11.96 -3.29
CA VAL A 281 -12.21 11.94 -3.88
C VAL A 281 -11.16 11.66 -2.81
N PHE A 282 -10.24 10.74 -3.09
CA PHE A 282 -9.05 10.48 -2.27
C PHE A 282 -7.82 10.70 -3.13
N THR A 283 -6.98 11.67 -2.75
CA THR A 283 -5.74 11.96 -3.49
C THR A 283 -4.71 12.63 -2.62
N ASP A 284 -3.43 12.54 -2.97
CA ASP A 284 -2.35 13.16 -2.20
C ASP A 284 -2.36 12.74 -0.71
N ILE A 285 -2.38 11.43 -0.49
CA ILE A 285 -2.39 10.78 0.82
C ILE A 285 -1.09 10.00 0.98
N SER A 286 -0.38 10.17 2.10
CA SER A 286 0.94 9.55 2.30
C SER A 286 0.88 8.02 2.39
N GLY A 287 -0.21 7.44 2.90
CA GLY A 287 -0.41 5.98 2.99
C GLY A 287 -1.71 5.51 2.34
N ASN A 288 -2.46 4.65 3.03
CA ASN A 288 -3.69 4.07 2.48
C ASN A 288 -4.76 5.14 2.22
N GLY A 289 -5.55 5.02 1.14
CA GLY A 289 -6.65 5.95 0.88
C GLY A 289 -7.78 5.79 1.89
N LEU A 290 -8.36 4.59 1.91
CA LEU A 290 -9.42 4.16 2.81
C LEU A 290 -9.05 2.83 3.47
N GLU A 291 -9.25 2.72 4.78
CA GLU A 291 -9.09 1.49 5.54
C GLU A 291 -10.43 1.09 6.17
N ILE A 292 -10.73 -0.21 6.13
CA ILE A 292 -11.96 -0.78 6.69
C ILE A 292 -11.58 -1.97 7.56
N GLY A 293 -12.06 -1.97 8.81
CA GLY A 293 -11.75 -3.02 9.79
C GLY A 293 -10.26 -3.03 10.20
N SER A 294 -9.80 -4.19 10.68
CA SER A 294 -8.42 -4.46 11.08
C SER A 294 -8.07 -5.93 10.80
N VAL A 295 -6.86 -6.38 11.13
CA VAL A 295 -6.38 -7.75 10.85
C VAL A 295 -5.83 -8.48 12.08
N ASP A 296 -6.11 -7.95 13.26
CA ASP A 296 -5.41 -8.23 14.53
C ASP A 296 -6.29 -8.86 15.61
N GLY A 297 -7.34 -9.62 15.24
CA GLY A 297 -8.20 -10.30 16.24
C GLY A 297 -9.39 -9.48 16.73
N GLN A 298 -9.51 -8.22 16.32
CA GLN A 298 -10.58 -7.33 16.77
C GLN A 298 -11.94 -7.64 16.12
N THR A 299 -13.00 -6.99 16.63
CA THR A 299 -14.34 -7.11 16.04
C THR A 299 -14.33 -6.64 14.58
N PRO A 300 -14.75 -7.47 13.61
CA PRO A 300 -14.75 -7.08 12.20
C PRO A 300 -15.69 -5.89 11.96
N ALA A 301 -15.37 -5.06 10.97
CA ALA A 301 -16.33 -4.10 10.46
C ALA A 301 -17.38 -4.83 9.60
N SER A 302 -18.60 -4.30 9.48
CA SER A 302 -19.64 -4.99 8.71
C SER A 302 -20.62 -4.06 8.00
N GLY A 303 -21.07 -4.44 6.80
CA GLY A 303 -22.08 -3.67 6.08
C GLY A 303 -21.56 -2.30 5.62
N VAL A 304 -20.26 -2.16 5.38
CA VAL A 304 -19.67 -0.92 4.85
C VAL A 304 -19.87 -0.88 3.35
N GLN A 305 -20.26 0.28 2.82
CA GLN A 305 -20.48 0.50 1.39
C GLN A 305 -19.55 1.60 0.90
N VAL A 306 -18.67 1.27 -0.04
CA VAL A 306 -17.70 2.19 -0.65
C VAL A 306 -18.04 2.30 -2.13
N THR A 307 -18.78 3.33 -2.51
CA THR A 307 -19.32 3.43 -3.88
C THR A 307 -19.06 4.75 -4.57
N ASP A 308 -18.79 4.72 -5.88
CA ASP A 308 -18.68 5.92 -6.70
C ASP A 308 -17.59 6.91 -6.24
N ASN A 309 -16.49 6.41 -5.71
CA ASN A 309 -15.34 7.23 -5.33
C ASN A 309 -14.28 7.25 -6.44
N HIS A 310 -13.51 8.33 -6.49
CA HIS A 310 -12.29 8.43 -7.30
C HIS A 310 -11.07 8.47 -6.39
N LEU A 311 -10.23 7.43 -6.44
CA LEU A 311 -9.00 7.33 -5.65
C LEU A 311 -7.79 7.37 -6.59
N TYR A 312 -6.93 8.37 -6.45
CA TYR A 312 -5.78 8.52 -7.35
C TYR A 312 -4.60 9.27 -6.73
N GLY A 313 -3.39 9.03 -7.24
CA GLY A 313 -2.19 9.73 -6.80
C GLY A 313 -1.83 9.48 -5.34
N LEU A 314 -1.92 8.21 -4.91
CA LEU A 314 -1.62 7.73 -3.57
C LEU A 314 -1.12 6.27 -3.63
N PRO A 315 -0.39 5.77 -2.62
CA PRO A 315 0.26 6.51 -1.52
C PRO A 315 1.40 7.44 -1.99
N ARG A 316 1.67 8.53 -1.27
CA ARG A 316 2.78 9.49 -1.55
C ARG A 316 4.09 9.22 -0.83
N GLU A 317 4.06 8.52 0.30
CA GLU A 317 5.26 8.28 1.10
C GLU A 317 5.41 6.81 1.43
N TYR A 318 4.38 6.20 2.00
CA TYR A 318 4.40 4.81 2.45
C TYR A 318 3.93 3.92 1.30
N HIS A 319 4.83 3.66 0.34
CA HIS A 319 4.46 3.11 -0.96
C HIS A 319 3.89 1.69 -0.92
N GLY A 320 4.09 0.93 0.18
CA GLY A 320 3.42 -0.36 0.40
C GLY A 320 1.94 -0.25 0.79
N GLY A 321 1.42 0.97 1.00
CA GLY A 321 0.00 1.25 1.15
C GLY A 321 -0.80 1.07 -0.15
N VAL A 322 -2.12 0.96 -0.02
CA VAL A 322 -3.09 0.66 -1.07
C VAL A 322 -4.22 1.69 -1.11
N ALA A 323 -4.95 1.78 -2.23
CA ALA A 323 -6.05 2.74 -2.31
C ALA A 323 -7.19 2.39 -1.34
N ILE A 324 -7.58 1.12 -1.29
CA ILE A 324 -8.55 0.59 -0.33
C ILE A 324 -7.97 -0.65 0.34
N LEU A 325 -7.79 -0.57 1.65
CA LEU A 325 -7.46 -1.71 2.51
C LEU A 325 -8.73 -2.18 3.21
N ASN A 326 -9.27 -3.30 2.76
CA ASN A 326 -10.36 -3.99 3.41
C ASN A 326 -9.78 -5.11 4.28
N GLY A 327 -9.60 -4.88 5.58
CA GLY A 327 -9.11 -5.89 6.50
C GLY A 327 -10.13 -7.01 6.72
N TRP A 328 -10.37 -7.36 7.97
CA TRP A 328 -11.44 -8.31 8.31
C TRP A 328 -12.78 -7.61 8.38
N THR A 329 -13.63 -7.93 7.40
CA THR A 329 -14.96 -7.34 7.27
C THR A 329 -16.03 -8.35 6.87
N GLN A 330 -17.29 -8.02 7.09
CA GLN A 330 -18.42 -8.86 6.70
C GLN A 330 -19.42 -8.05 5.88
N ASN A 331 -19.98 -8.60 4.81
CA ASN A 331 -21.02 -7.93 4.01
C ASN A 331 -20.60 -6.52 3.51
N THR A 332 -19.31 -6.32 3.23
CA THR A 332 -18.78 -5.04 2.70
C THR A 332 -18.87 -5.02 1.19
N THR A 333 -19.20 -3.87 0.62
CA THR A 333 -19.27 -3.68 -0.83
C THR A 333 -18.36 -2.54 -1.23
N ILE A 334 -17.45 -2.82 -2.17
CA ILE A 334 -16.60 -1.84 -2.83
C ILE A 334 -17.02 -1.85 -4.30
N ALA A 335 -17.82 -0.87 -4.73
CA ALA A 335 -18.42 -0.89 -6.06
C ALA A 335 -18.42 0.43 -6.82
N HIS A 336 -18.36 0.37 -8.14
CA HIS A 336 -18.43 1.57 -9.00
C HIS A 336 -17.38 2.64 -8.68
N ASN A 337 -16.24 2.28 -8.08
CA ASN A 337 -15.14 3.21 -7.86
C ASN A 337 -14.24 3.27 -9.10
N GLN A 338 -13.62 4.41 -9.33
CA GLN A 338 -12.47 4.50 -10.22
C GLN A 338 -11.20 4.64 -9.37
N ILE A 339 -10.23 3.76 -9.60
CA ILE A 339 -8.94 3.78 -8.91
C ILE A 339 -7.83 3.81 -9.95
N ASP A 340 -7.07 4.89 -9.98
CA ASP A 340 -6.05 5.10 -11.01
C ASP A 340 -4.82 5.85 -10.52
N HIS A 341 -3.66 5.62 -11.13
CA HIS A 341 -2.40 6.27 -10.75
C HIS A 341 -2.03 6.02 -9.29
N VAL A 342 -2.01 4.74 -8.89
CA VAL A 342 -1.72 4.34 -7.51
C VAL A 342 -0.40 3.60 -7.40
N GLY A 343 0.30 3.84 -6.28
CA GLY A 343 1.67 3.37 -6.06
C GLY A 343 1.81 1.86 -5.98
N TYR A 344 0.80 1.15 -5.49
CA TYR A 344 0.82 -0.31 -5.32
C TYR A 344 -0.53 -0.93 -5.73
N SER A 345 -1.08 -1.88 -4.95
CA SER A 345 -2.37 -2.51 -5.23
C SER A 345 -3.52 -1.51 -5.06
N ALA A 346 -4.56 -1.62 -5.88
CA ALA A 346 -5.73 -0.73 -5.77
C ALA A 346 -6.65 -1.17 -4.63
N VAL A 347 -7.02 -2.45 -4.57
CA VAL A 347 -7.79 -3.02 -3.45
C VAL A 347 -7.04 -4.20 -2.85
N SER A 348 -6.86 -4.20 -1.54
CA SER A 348 -6.40 -5.36 -0.77
C SER A 348 -7.52 -5.83 0.15
N LEU A 349 -7.91 -7.10 0.09
CA LEU A 349 -8.91 -7.68 0.99
C LEU A 349 -8.49 -9.00 1.64
N GLY A 350 -8.95 -9.22 2.87
CA GLY A 350 -8.63 -10.42 3.64
C GLY A 350 -7.24 -10.40 4.26
N TRP A 351 -6.91 -11.44 5.06
CA TRP A 351 -5.62 -11.58 5.75
C TRP A 351 -5.47 -12.99 6.35
N GLY A 352 -4.23 -13.44 6.57
CA GLY A 352 -3.93 -14.60 7.43
C GLY A 352 -3.73 -15.93 6.70
N GLY A 353 -3.61 -15.90 5.37
CA GLY A 353 -3.44 -17.11 4.56
C GLY A 353 -2.00 -17.60 4.39
N TRP A 354 -1.00 -16.90 4.94
CA TRP A 354 0.41 -17.27 4.78
C TRP A 354 0.89 -18.62 5.38
N PRO A 355 0.21 -19.27 6.35
CA PRO A 355 0.58 -20.63 6.77
C PRO A 355 0.70 -21.64 5.61
N ASP A 356 -0.03 -21.43 4.52
CA ASP A 356 0.11 -22.21 3.28
C ASP A 356 1.56 -22.30 2.78
N LYS A 357 2.38 -21.26 3.00
CA LYS A 357 3.78 -21.21 2.57
C LYS A 357 4.65 -22.31 3.19
N ILE A 358 4.20 -22.90 4.29
CA ILE A 358 4.90 -23.97 5.01
C ILE A 358 4.10 -25.28 5.01
N GLY A 359 3.00 -25.35 4.27
CA GLY A 359 2.15 -26.53 4.18
C GLY A 359 1.14 -26.69 5.32
N ASP A 360 0.90 -25.63 6.09
CA ASP A 360 -0.12 -25.60 7.13
C ASP A 360 -1.39 -24.91 6.61
N PRO A 361 -2.60 -25.27 7.09
CA PRO A 361 -3.83 -24.60 6.70
C PRO A 361 -3.79 -23.10 6.95
N ALA A 362 -4.29 -22.33 5.98
CA ALA A 362 -4.66 -20.92 6.17
C ALA A 362 -5.46 -20.71 7.48
N THR A 363 -5.16 -19.61 8.16
CA THR A 363 -5.86 -19.27 9.40
C THR A 363 -7.27 -18.78 9.09
N PRO A 364 -8.35 -19.41 9.62
CA PRO A 364 -9.69 -18.91 9.44
C PRO A 364 -9.84 -17.50 9.99
N ASN A 365 -10.38 -16.59 9.19
CA ASN A 365 -10.66 -15.23 9.59
C ASN A 365 -12.17 -14.96 9.53
N PRO A 366 -12.68 -13.88 10.16
CA PRO A 366 -14.12 -13.65 10.24
C PRO A 366 -14.70 -13.01 8.97
N SER A 367 -13.92 -12.87 7.89
CA SER A 367 -14.36 -12.20 6.67
C SER A 367 -15.23 -13.12 5.84
N HIS A 368 -16.34 -12.60 5.34
CA HIS A 368 -17.28 -13.30 4.47
C HIS A 368 -18.25 -12.32 3.82
N ASP A 369 -18.87 -12.73 2.72
CA ASP A 369 -19.87 -11.99 1.97
C ASP A 369 -19.44 -10.58 1.53
N ASN A 370 -18.12 -10.29 1.43
CA ASN A 370 -17.67 -9.03 0.84
C ASN A 370 -17.59 -9.14 -0.68
N THR A 371 -17.76 -7.99 -1.33
CA THR A 371 -17.85 -7.90 -2.78
C THR A 371 -17.03 -6.71 -3.27
N VAL A 372 -16.12 -6.97 -4.21
CA VAL A 372 -15.41 -5.95 -4.97
C VAL A 372 -15.93 -6.02 -6.39
N ARG A 373 -16.82 -5.11 -6.77
CA ARG A 373 -17.56 -5.23 -8.02
C ARG A 373 -17.64 -3.97 -8.86
N ASP A 374 -17.66 -4.13 -10.18
CA ASP A 374 -17.93 -3.03 -11.11
C ASP A 374 -16.98 -1.82 -10.92
N ASN A 375 -15.75 -2.03 -10.43
CA ASN A 375 -14.75 -0.97 -10.31
C ASN A 375 -13.93 -0.87 -11.60
N LEU A 376 -13.49 0.35 -11.93
CA LEU A 376 -12.52 0.60 -12.99
C LEU A 376 -11.16 0.87 -12.36
N ILE A 377 -10.18 0.01 -12.63
CA ILE A 377 -8.84 0.08 -12.05
C ILE A 377 -7.81 0.11 -13.17
N PHE A 378 -6.97 1.15 -13.20
CA PHE A 378 -5.88 1.22 -14.19
C PHE A 378 -4.67 2.01 -13.69
N ASP A 379 -3.52 1.88 -14.35
CA ASP A 379 -2.30 2.59 -13.96
C ASP A 379 -1.94 2.39 -12.48
N TYR A 380 -1.92 1.11 -12.07
CA TYR A 380 -1.64 0.70 -10.70
C TYR A 380 -0.28 -0.01 -10.60
N MET A 381 0.20 -0.20 -9.36
CA MET A 381 1.53 -0.73 -9.07
C MET A 381 2.67 0.08 -9.70
N GLN A 382 2.55 1.41 -9.70
CA GLN A 382 3.55 2.29 -10.29
C GLN A 382 4.88 2.33 -9.51
N MET A 383 4.87 1.99 -8.22
CA MET A 383 6.04 2.10 -7.34
C MET A 383 6.57 0.75 -6.86
N LEU A 384 5.70 -0.24 -6.59
CA LEU A 384 6.08 -1.54 -5.99
C LEU A 384 5.53 -2.74 -6.76
N ASP A 385 6.06 -3.93 -6.48
CA ASP A 385 5.67 -5.20 -7.12
C ASP A 385 5.02 -6.18 -6.13
N ASP A 386 4.65 -7.36 -6.65
CA ASP A 386 4.06 -8.47 -5.91
C ASP A 386 2.71 -8.09 -5.28
N GLY A 387 1.82 -7.58 -6.13
CA GLY A 387 0.48 -7.14 -5.78
C GLY A 387 -0.47 -7.38 -6.94
N GLY A 388 -1.61 -6.70 -6.90
CA GLY A 388 -2.54 -6.70 -8.02
C GLY A 388 -3.53 -5.55 -8.01
N GLY A 389 -4.34 -5.46 -9.07
CA GLY A 389 -5.43 -4.50 -9.11
C GLY A 389 -6.39 -4.78 -7.95
N ILE A 390 -6.75 -6.05 -7.81
CA ILE A 390 -7.42 -6.59 -6.63
C ILE A 390 -6.58 -7.74 -6.07
N TYR A 391 -6.10 -7.57 -4.84
CA TYR A 391 -5.35 -8.55 -4.07
C TYR A 391 -6.24 -9.13 -2.98
N THR A 392 -6.38 -10.45 -2.92
CA THR A 392 -7.22 -11.15 -1.94
C THR A 392 -6.38 -12.21 -1.20
N GLN A 393 -6.67 -12.45 0.08
CA GLN A 393 -5.90 -13.41 0.87
C GLN A 393 -6.71 -14.05 2.00
N GLY A 394 -6.40 -15.31 2.29
CA GLY A 394 -6.84 -16.00 3.50
C GLY A 394 -8.19 -16.70 3.32
N LEU A 395 -8.57 -17.45 4.35
CA LEU A 395 -9.78 -18.25 4.34
C LEU A 395 -10.96 -17.39 4.74
N THR A 396 -11.80 -17.06 3.77
CA THR A 396 -12.95 -16.16 3.89
C THR A 396 -14.25 -16.92 3.67
N GLY A 397 -15.18 -16.86 4.62
CA GLY A 397 -16.43 -17.63 4.59
C GLY A 397 -16.23 -19.13 4.83
N THR A 398 -17.29 -19.90 4.62
CA THR A 398 -17.32 -21.35 4.81
C THR A 398 -17.49 -22.15 3.52
N SER A 399 -17.80 -21.47 2.41
CA SER A 399 -18.04 -22.02 1.10
C SER A 399 -17.95 -20.92 0.02
N LEU A 400 -17.95 -21.29 -1.26
CA LEU A 400 -18.05 -20.31 -2.36
C LEU A 400 -19.34 -19.46 -2.30
N ALA A 401 -20.38 -19.86 -1.55
CA ALA A 401 -21.62 -19.11 -1.47
C ALA A 401 -21.47 -17.81 -0.65
N ASP A 402 -20.72 -17.91 0.45
CA ASP A 402 -20.48 -16.86 1.46
C ASP A 402 -19.03 -16.36 1.46
N GLY A 403 -18.14 -16.90 0.63
CA GLY A 403 -16.80 -16.35 0.43
C GLY A 403 -16.80 -15.02 -0.35
N GLU A 404 -15.61 -14.44 -0.50
CA GLU A 404 -15.46 -13.15 -1.20
C GLU A 404 -15.71 -13.26 -2.70
N LYS A 405 -16.12 -12.13 -3.29
CA LYS A 405 -16.47 -12.05 -4.71
C LYS A 405 -15.82 -10.84 -5.37
N VAL A 406 -15.01 -11.11 -6.40
CA VAL A 406 -14.43 -10.12 -7.30
C VAL A 406 -15.18 -10.20 -8.64
N THR A 407 -16.10 -9.25 -8.89
CA THR A 407 -17.06 -9.39 -10.01
C THR A 407 -17.22 -8.17 -10.91
N GLY A 408 -17.27 -8.35 -12.22
CA GLY A 408 -17.61 -7.26 -13.16
C GLY A 408 -16.61 -6.09 -13.21
N ASN A 409 -15.43 -6.20 -12.60
CA ASN A 409 -14.42 -5.14 -12.61
C ASN A 409 -13.73 -5.06 -13.98
N VAL A 410 -13.26 -3.87 -14.35
CA VAL A 410 -12.36 -3.66 -15.49
C VAL A 410 -11.00 -3.26 -14.91
N ILE A 411 -9.97 -4.09 -15.14
CA ILE A 411 -8.64 -3.92 -14.54
C ILE A 411 -7.58 -3.98 -15.64
N HIS A 412 -6.81 -2.91 -15.81
CA HIS A 412 -5.77 -2.85 -16.84
C HIS A 412 -4.57 -1.97 -16.54
N ASP A 413 -3.57 -2.00 -17.42
CA ASP A 413 -2.37 -1.15 -17.38
C ASP A 413 -1.61 -1.25 -16.05
N GLN A 414 -1.15 -2.45 -15.74
CA GLN A 414 -0.31 -2.71 -14.57
C GLN A 414 1.16 -2.40 -14.86
N TRP A 415 1.80 -1.66 -13.96
CA TRP A 415 3.21 -1.27 -14.12
C TRP A 415 4.19 -2.27 -13.47
N GLY A 416 4.05 -2.50 -12.16
CA GLY A 416 4.87 -3.48 -11.44
C GLY A 416 4.55 -4.93 -11.81
N LEU A 417 5.46 -5.88 -11.56
CA LEU A 417 5.17 -7.31 -11.70
C LEU A 417 4.14 -7.74 -10.66
N GLY A 418 3.07 -8.39 -11.11
CA GLY A 418 1.88 -8.64 -10.30
C GLY A 418 0.75 -9.18 -11.17
N LYS A 419 -0.49 -9.16 -10.68
CA LYS A 419 -1.64 -9.72 -11.42
C LYS A 419 -2.82 -8.77 -11.45
N ASN A 420 -3.74 -8.88 -12.40
CA ASN A 420 -4.96 -8.07 -12.30
C ASN A 420 -5.79 -8.47 -11.07
N VAL A 421 -6.05 -9.77 -10.92
CA VAL A 421 -6.61 -10.35 -9.70
C VAL A 421 -5.60 -11.32 -9.10
N TYR A 422 -5.11 -11.00 -7.90
CA TYR A 422 -4.15 -11.82 -7.18
C TYR A 422 -4.79 -12.40 -5.93
N THR A 423 -5.28 -13.62 -6.02
CA THR A 423 -5.67 -14.45 -4.87
C THR A 423 -4.39 -15.06 -4.29
N ASP A 424 -3.81 -14.42 -3.29
CA ASP A 424 -2.54 -14.83 -2.67
C ASP A 424 -2.73 -15.97 -1.66
N ASN A 425 -1.66 -16.38 -0.99
CA ASN A 425 -1.63 -17.56 -0.11
C ASN A 425 -2.86 -17.69 0.79
N GLY A 426 -3.37 -18.91 0.91
CA GLY A 426 -4.50 -19.27 1.75
C GLY A 426 -5.82 -18.67 1.31
N CYS A 427 -5.89 -17.99 0.16
CA CYS A 427 -7.14 -17.53 -0.42
C CYS A 427 -8.03 -18.73 -0.69
N THR A 428 -9.15 -18.81 0.02
CA THR A 428 -10.09 -19.92 -0.09
C THR A 428 -11.52 -19.40 -0.13
N TYR A 429 -12.33 -20.02 -0.98
CA TYR A 429 -13.73 -19.70 -1.28
C TYR A 429 -13.96 -18.40 -2.06
N GLU A 430 -12.96 -17.96 -2.83
CA GLU A 430 -13.06 -16.78 -3.67
C GLU A 430 -13.81 -17.07 -5.00
N THR A 431 -14.64 -16.12 -5.43
CA THR A 431 -15.23 -16.11 -6.77
C THR A 431 -14.75 -14.92 -7.59
N VAL A 432 -14.03 -15.19 -8.67
CA VAL A 432 -13.57 -14.20 -9.67
C VAL A 432 -14.44 -14.33 -10.92
N GLU A 433 -15.46 -13.48 -11.06
CA GLU A 433 -16.49 -13.65 -12.09
C GLU A 433 -16.74 -12.42 -12.98
N GLY A 434 -16.76 -12.62 -14.30
CA GLY A 434 -17.23 -11.60 -15.24
C GLY A 434 -16.37 -10.34 -15.33
N ASN A 435 -15.12 -10.37 -14.86
CA ASN A 435 -14.19 -9.25 -14.94
C ASN A 435 -13.58 -9.14 -16.34
N VAL A 436 -13.11 -7.95 -16.70
CA VAL A 436 -12.33 -7.68 -17.92
C VAL A 436 -10.91 -7.32 -17.51
N LEU A 437 -9.95 -8.16 -17.89
CA LEU A 437 -8.58 -8.14 -17.36
C LEU A 437 -7.58 -8.09 -18.53
N TYR A 438 -6.77 -7.04 -18.64
CA TYR A 438 -5.78 -6.91 -19.72
C TYR A 438 -4.58 -6.08 -19.31
N ASN A 439 -3.50 -6.11 -20.09
CA ASN A 439 -2.25 -5.40 -19.83
C ASN A 439 -1.72 -5.67 -18.39
N ALA A 440 -1.81 -6.92 -17.95
CA ALA A 440 -1.14 -7.37 -16.73
C ALA A 440 0.35 -7.56 -17.00
N SER A 441 1.19 -7.23 -16.01
CA SER A 441 2.65 -7.38 -16.15
C SER A 441 3.13 -8.84 -15.99
N TYR A 442 2.27 -9.74 -15.48
CA TYR A 442 2.61 -11.17 -15.32
C TYR A 442 1.45 -12.14 -15.58
N ALA A 443 0.26 -11.91 -15.02
CA ALA A 443 -0.92 -12.76 -15.28
C ALA A 443 -2.23 -12.02 -14.99
N ASN A 444 -3.32 -12.38 -15.68
CA ASN A 444 -4.63 -11.81 -15.38
C ASN A 444 -5.18 -12.30 -14.04
N VAL A 445 -5.13 -13.61 -13.75
CA VAL A 445 -5.55 -14.21 -12.48
C VAL A 445 -4.49 -15.19 -11.98
N ALA A 446 -4.12 -15.11 -10.69
CA ALA A 446 -3.23 -16.09 -10.05
C ALA A 446 -3.90 -16.71 -8.82
N SER A 447 -4.32 -17.98 -8.94
CA SER A 447 -5.25 -18.63 -7.99
C SER A 447 -4.94 -20.06 -7.58
N ARG A 448 -3.75 -20.58 -7.92
CA ARG A 448 -3.39 -21.96 -7.59
C ARG A 448 -2.61 -22.03 -6.28
N HIS A 449 -3.32 -22.32 -5.19
CA HIS A 449 -2.77 -22.68 -3.88
C HIS A 449 -3.25 -24.07 -3.46
N THR A 450 -2.45 -24.78 -2.66
CA THR A 450 -2.80 -26.13 -2.20
C THR A 450 -3.69 -26.03 -0.97
N ASP A 451 -4.82 -26.72 -0.97
CA ASP A 451 -5.70 -26.77 0.19
C ASP A 451 -5.10 -27.68 1.26
N TYR A 452 -4.47 -27.08 2.26
CA TYR A 452 -3.86 -27.81 3.37
C TYR A 452 -4.86 -28.22 4.46
N ARG A 453 -6.15 -27.89 4.33
CA ARG A 453 -7.21 -28.30 5.28
C ARG A 453 -7.64 -29.74 5.07
N ASP A 454 -7.39 -30.27 3.87
CA ASP A 454 -7.56 -31.68 3.56
C ASP A 454 -6.22 -32.37 3.25
N THR A 455 -6.23 -33.70 3.26
CA THR A 455 -5.05 -34.53 2.95
C THR A 455 -5.15 -35.14 1.54
N LEU A 456 -6.01 -34.59 0.69
CA LEU A 456 -6.34 -35.12 -0.64
C LEU A 456 -5.49 -34.48 -1.74
N GLY A 457 -4.72 -33.43 -1.41
CA GLY A 457 -3.90 -32.68 -2.35
C GLY A 457 -4.76 -31.92 -3.35
N ASN A 458 -5.86 -31.35 -2.85
CA ASN A 458 -6.72 -30.43 -3.57
C ASN A 458 -6.07 -29.03 -3.65
N ASN A 459 -6.62 -28.16 -4.49
CA ASN A 459 -6.31 -26.74 -4.46
C ASN A 459 -7.40 -26.01 -3.67
N ASP A 460 -7.06 -24.86 -3.10
CA ASP A 460 -8.03 -24.05 -2.37
C ASP A 460 -9.25 -23.74 -3.24
N PRO A 461 -10.47 -24.08 -2.77
CA PRO A 461 -11.70 -23.83 -3.51
C PRO A 461 -11.78 -22.40 -4.04
N THR A 462 -11.72 -22.26 -5.36
CA THR A 462 -11.74 -20.96 -6.03
C THR A 462 -12.47 -21.11 -7.35
N LEU A 463 -13.39 -20.19 -7.65
CA LEU A 463 -14.16 -20.18 -8.88
C LEU A 463 -13.74 -19.01 -9.77
N VAL A 464 -13.18 -19.30 -10.94
CA VAL A 464 -12.80 -18.30 -11.95
C VAL A 464 -13.70 -18.47 -13.17
N LYS A 465 -14.68 -17.58 -13.33
CA LYS A 465 -15.79 -17.81 -14.26
C LYS A 465 -16.14 -16.61 -15.13
N ASP A 466 -16.46 -16.87 -16.40
CA ASP A 466 -17.04 -15.88 -17.33
C ASP A 466 -16.23 -14.57 -17.52
N ASN A 467 -14.95 -14.53 -17.12
CA ASN A 467 -14.08 -13.38 -17.30
C ASN A 467 -13.65 -13.20 -18.76
N TRP A 468 -13.23 -11.99 -19.12
CA TRP A 468 -12.56 -11.65 -20.37
C TRP A 468 -11.09 -11.35 -20.06
N TRP A 469 -10.16 -11.98 -20.77
CA TRP A 469 -8.72 -11.81 -20.53
C TRP A 469 -7.85 -12.03 -21.77
N GLU A 470 -6.61 -11.55 -21.75
CA GLU A 470 -5.66 -11.73 -22.85
C GLU A 470 -5.02 -13.12 -22.84
N GLU A 471 -4.72 -13.62 -21.64
CA GLU A 471 -4.11 -14.92 -21.42
C GLU A 471 -4.72 -15.59 -20.19
N GLY A 472 -5.40 -16.71 -20.42
CA GLY A 472 -5.97 -17.46 -19.31
C GLY A 472 -6.07 -18.94 -19.55
N THR A 473 -6.19 -19.66 -18.45
CA THR A 473 -6.27 -21.11 -18.43
C THR A 473 -7.54 -21.58 -19.14
N ALA A 474 -7.42 -22.68 -19.87
CA ALA A 474 -8.57 -23.36 -20.43
C ALA A 474 -9.52 -23.81 -19.31
N ASP A 475 -10.80 -23.93 -19.65
CA ASP A 475 -11.82 -24.45 -18.74
C ASP A 475 -11.41 -25.81 -18.15
N GLY A 476 -11.64 -25.98 -16.86
CA GLY A 476 -11.29 -27.20 -16.15
C GLY A 476 -11.53 -27.10 -14.65
N ASP A 477 -11.50 -28.26 -14.00
CA ASP A 477 -11.47 -28.40 -12.55
C ASP A 477 -10.11 -28.98 -12.16
N ASN A 478 -9.27 -28.12 -11.60
CA ASN A 478 -8.01 -28.52 -11.00
C ASN A 478 -8.23 -28.73 -9.51
N LYS A 479 -8.97 -29.79 -9.16
CA LYS A 479 -9.20 -30.23 -7.78
C LYS A 479 -9.68 -29.10 -6.83
N GLY A 480 -10.70 -28.35 -7.21
CA GLY A 480 -11.27 -27.27 -6.39
C GLY A 480 -10.99 -25.86 -6.92
N LEU A 481 -9.93 -25.68 -7.71
CA LEU A 481 -9.78 -24.50 -8.57
C LEU A 481 -10.54 -24.75 -9.88
N VAL A 482 -11.72 -24.16 -10.01
CA VAL A 482 -12.60 -24.32 -11.17
C VAL A 482 -12.49 -23.10 -12.06
N THR A 483 -12.14 -23.34 -13.32
CA THR A 483 -12.12 -22.32 -14.39
C THR A 483 -13.20 -22.67 -15.40
N THR A 484 -14.14 -21.77 -15.70
CA THR A 484 -15.21 -22.06 -16.68
C THR A 484 -15.78 -20.82 -17.39
N GLY A 485 -16.07 -20.91 -18.69
CA GLY A 485 -16.80 -19.88 -19.44
C GLY A 485 -16.00 -18.59 -19.70
N ASN A 486 -14.71 -18.57 -19.33
CA ASN A 486 -13.83 -17.43 -19.58
C ASN A 486 -13.53 -17.29 -21.07
N LYS A 487 -13.33 -16.05 -21.52
CA LYS A 487 -13.22 -15.69 -22.94
C LYS A 487 -11.88 -15.02 -23.17
N ILE A 488 -11.12 -15.54 -24.13
CA ILE A 488 -9.91 -14.87 -24.62
C ILE A 488 -10.34 -13.66 -25.45
N MET A 489 -9.80 -12.49 -25.12
CA MET A 489 -9.89 -11.28 -25.93
C MET A 489 -8.52 -10.91 -26.45
N ALA A 490 -8.43 -10.52 -27.72
CA ALA A 490 -7.20 -10.00 -28.31
C ALA A 490 -7.06 -8.49 -28.10
N ALA A 491 -8.20 -7.80 -27.93
CA ALA A 491 -8.27 -6.39 -27.59
C ALA A 491 -9.57 -6.08 -26.83
N PRO A 492 -9.63 -4.96 -26.08
CA PRO A 492 -10.85 -4.54 -25.40
C PRO A 492 -12.08 -4.39 -26.31
N SER A 493 -11.89 -4.15 -27.61
CA SER A 493 -12.98 -4.08 -28.59
C SER A 493 -13.72 -5.40 -28.81
N ASP A 494 -13.16 -6.53 -28.37
CA ASP A 494 -13.80 -7.85 -28.43
C ASP A 494 -14.85 -8.02 -27.32
N VAL A 495 -14.78 -7.17 -26.28
CA VAL A 495 -15.73 -7.15 -25.17
C VAL A 495 -16.92 -6.27 -25.52
N PRO A 496 -18.17 -6.72 -25.28
CA PRO A 496 -19.35 -5.88 -25.47
C PRO A 496 -19.23 -4.54 -24.70
N PRO A 497 -19.47 -3.39 -25.35
CA PRO A 497 -19.29 -2.07 -24.74
C PRO A 497 -20.09 -1.87 -23.44
N GLU A 498 -21.23 -2.52 -23.30
CA GLU A 498 -22.05 -2.50 -22.10
C GLU A 498 -21.37 -3.17 -20.90
N ILE A 499 -20.53 -4.19 -21.11
CA ILE A 499 -19.77 -4.83 -20.02
C ILE A 499 -18.67 -3.87 -19.55
N LEU A 500 -17.91 -3.30 -20.49
CA LEU A 500 -16.88 -2.30 -20.18
C LEU A 500 -17.48 -1.06 -19.51
N GLY A 501 -18.63 -0.58 -20.00
CA GLY A 501 -19.28 0.64 -19.54
C GLY A 501 -19.97 0.54 -18.18
N ASN A 502 -20.14 -0.67 -17.64
CA ASN A 502 -20.70 -0.91 -16.30
C ASN A 502 -19.68 -0.64 -15.18
N ALA A 503 -18.38 -0.77 -15.48
CA ALA A 503 -17.33 -0.57 -14.49
C ALA A 503 -16.98 0.92 -14.29
N GLY A 504 -16.55 1.24 -13.07
CA GLY A 504 -16.19 2.59 -12.65
C GLY A 504 -17.41 3.40 -12.22
N LEU A 505 -17.22 4.72 -12.15
CA LEU A 505 -18.22 5.65 -11.65
C LEU A 505 -19.53 5.55 -12.44
N GLU A 506 -20.65 5.43 -11.72
CA GLU A 506 -21.96 5.52 -12.32
C GLU A 506 -22.14 6.90 -12.99
N PRO A 507 -22.99 7.01 -14.03
CA PRO A 507 -23.11 8.25 -14.81
C PRO A 507 -23.37 9.52 -13.98
N ALA A 508 -24.07 9.41 -12.85
CA ALA A 508 -24.35 10.52 -11.95
C ALA A 508 -23.10 11.07 -11.24
N HIS A 509 -22.05 10.26 -11.10
CA HIS A 509 -20.85 10.56 -10.31
C HIS A 509 -19.61 10.84 -11.17
N ARG A 510 -19.66 10.67 -12.50
CA ARG A 510 -18.53 10.94 -13.41
C ARG A 510 -18.00 12.38 -13.37
N ALA A 511 -18.76 13.33 -12.84
CA ALA A 511 -18.29 14.69 -12.61
C ALA A 511 -17.09 14.76 -11.64
N LEU A 512 -16.91 13.75 -10.77
CA LEU A 512 -15.78 13.65 -9.85
C LEU A 512 -14.42 13.64 -10.58
N LEU A 513 -14.36 13.08 -11.79
CA LEU A 513 -13.13 13.04 -12.60
C LEU A 513 -12.62 14.44 -13.01
N ASN A 514 -13.50 15.44 -12.95
CA ASN A 514 -13.16 16.84 -13.21
C ASN A 514 -12.79 17.62 -11.94
N ARG A 515 -12.95 17.01 -10.75
CA ARG A 515 -12.64 17.65 -9.47
C ARG A 515 -11.13 17.74 -9.31
N ARG A 516 -10.60 18.95 -9.33
CA ARG A 516 -9.19 19.24 -9.09
C ARG A 516 -8.99 19.58 -7.61
N VAL A 517 -7.97 18.98 -7.01
CA VAL A 517 -7.58 19.22 -5.61
C VAL A 517 -6.18 19.79 -5.61
N GLY A 518 -6.01 20.98 -5.03
CA GLY A 518 -4.74 21.71 -5.09
C GLY A 518 -4.36 22.19 -6.49
N ALA A 519 -3.13 22.71 -6.61
CA ALA A 519 -2.53 23.06 -7.89
C ALA A 519 -1.72 21.88 -8.46
N VAL A 520 -1.54 21.87 -9.78
CA VAL A 520 -0.75 20.83 -10.48
C VAL A 520 0.73 21.09 -10.21
N SER A 521 1.45 20.08 -9.74
CA SER A 521 2.89 20.18 -9.50
C SER A 521 3.72 19.76 -10.71
N THR A 522 5.03 20.01 -10.64
CA THR A 522 5.94 19.30 -11.54
C THR A 522 6.05 17.88 -11.00
N PRO A 523 5.78 16.86 -11.82
CA PRO A 523 5.90 15.48 -11.38
C PRO A 523 7.29 15.16 -10.85
N GLU A 524 7.35 14.21 -9.93
CA GLU A 524 8.62 13.66 -9.48
C GLU A 524 9.37 13.02 -10.65
N ALA A 525 10.70 13.01 -10.56
CA ALA A 525 11.51 12.24 -11.49
C ALA A 525 11.00 10.78 -11.52
N PRO A 526 11.01 10.13 -12.70
CA PRO A 526 10.45 8.79 -12.81
C PRO A 526 11.17 7.84 -11.87
N SER A 527 10.42 6.96 -11.22
CA SER A 527 10.98 5.93 -10.36
C SER A 527 11.34 4.70 -11.21
N ARG A 528 12.16 3.81 -10.63
CA ARG A 528 12.49 2.51 -11.23
C ARG A 528 13.05 2.61 -12.66
N VAL A 529 13.92 3.59 -12.89
CA VAL A 529 14.62 3.74 -14.16
C VAL A 529 15.58 2.56 -14.36
N GLY A 530 15.22 1.66 -15.25
CA GLY A 530 16.02 0.52 -15.67
C GLY A 530 16.69 0.78 -17.01
N THR A 531 17.89 0.25 -17.20
CA THR A 531 18.59 0.37 -18.49
C THR A 531 19.16 -0.97 -18.92
N SER A 532 19.15 -1.23 -20.23
CA SER A 532 19.79 -2.40 -20.84
C SER A 532 20.41 -2.05 -22.18
N THR A 533 21.49 -2.71 -22.56
CA THR A 533 22.16 -2.45 -23.84
C THR A 533 21.38 -3.06 -25.00
N ALA A 534 21.16 -2.25 -26.03
CA ALA A 534 20.53 -2.62 -27.29
C ALA A 534 21.62 -2.78 -28.37
N GLY A 535 22.56 -3.71 -28.17
CA GLY A 535 23.78 -3.78 -28.99
C GLY A 535 24.86 -2.81 -28.50
N VAL A 536 25.80 -2.43 -29.38
CA VAL A 536 27.00 -1.66 -29.00
C VAL A 536 26.79 -0.15 -28.90
N ASP A 537 25.79 0.41 -29.59
CA ASP A 537 25.59 1.87 -29.74
C ASP A 537 24.22 2.36 -29.25
N ALA A 538 23.43 1.54 -28.56
CA ALA A 538 22.10 1.92 -28.10
C ALA A 538 21.79 1.39 -26.70
N LEU A 539 20.97 2.13 -25.98
CA LEU A 539 20.50 1.82 -24.63
C LEU A 539 18.97 1.82 -24.64
N TYR A 540 18.36 0.71 -24.21
CA TYR A 540 16.97 0.71 -23.80
C TYR A 540 16.88 1.32 -22.41
N VAL A 541 15.99 2.31 -22.27
CA VAL A 541 15.63 2.90 -20.99
C VAL A 541 14.16 2.56 -20.76
N THR A 542 13.87 1.99 -19.59
CA THR A 542 12.51 1.79 -19.09
C THR A 542 12.37 2.52 -17.77
N PHE A 543 11.16 2.95 -17.44
CA PHE A 543 10.86 3.62 -16.19
C PHE A 543 9.38 3.46 -15.86
N ASN A 544 9.05 3.62 -14.58
CA ASN A 544 7.65 3.78 -14.19
C ASN A 544 7.31 5.26 -14.14
N ALA A 545 6.15 5.62 -14.69
CA ALA A 545 5.67 6.99 -14.60
C ALA A 545 5.49 7.38 -13.12
N SER A 546 5.97 8.58 -12.74
CA SER A 546 5.46 9.20 -11.53
C SER A 546 4.07 9.78 -11.81
N PHE A 547 3.38 10.15 -10.75
CA PHE A 547 2.10 10.79 -10.79
C PHE A 547 2.22 12.25 -10.32
N VAL A 548 1.54 13.15 -11.02
CA VAL A 548 1.54 14.58 -10.69
C VAL A 548 0.64 14.82 -9.49
N ASP A 549 0.97 15.76 -8.61
CA ASP A 549 0.04 16.17 -7.55
C ASP A 549 -1.27 16.65 -8.19
N GLY A 550 -2.37 15.98 -7.86
CA GLY A 550 -3.71 16.31 -8.36
C GLY A 550 -3.99 15.98 -9.83
N GLY A 551 -3.26 15.04 -10.48
CA GLY A 551 -3.47 14.75 -11.92
C GLY A 551 -3.05 13.37 -12.45
N SER A 552 -3.21 13.22 -13.78
CA SER A 552 -2.90 12.05 -14.63
C SER A 552 -1.39 11.73 -14.66
N PRO A 553 -0.96 10.55 -15.18
CA PRO A 553 0.43 10.14 -15.15
C PRO A 553 1.22 10.99 -16.14
N VAL A 554 2.52 11.10 -15.88
CA VAL A 554 3.44 11.76 -16.80
C VAL A 554 3.65 10.89 -18.02
N THR A 555 3.14 11.33 -19.18
CA THR A 555 3.28 10.59 -20.44
C THR A 555 4.58 10.90 -21.19
N GLY A 556 5.45 11.75 -20.64
CA GLY A 556 6.78 12.03 -21.19
C GLY A 556 7.68 12.78 -20.21
N TYR A 557 8.94 12.34 -20.13
CA TYR A 557 10.01 12.90 -19.29
C TYR A 557 11.14 13.48 -20.12
#